data_AF-F0QAX8-F1
#
_entry.id   AF-F0QAX8-F1
#
_cell.length_a   1.000
_cell.length_b   1.000
_cell.length_c   1.000
_cell.angle_alpha   90.00
_cell.angle_beta   90.00
_cell.angle_gamma   90.00
#
_symmetry.space_group_name_H-M   'P 1'
#
loop_
_entity.id
_entity.type
_entity.pdbx_description
1 polymer ?
#
loop_
_entity_poly.entity_id
_entity_poly.type
_entity_poly.pdbx_seq_one_letter_code
_entity_poly.pdbx_strand_id
1 'polypeptide(L)'
;MSLIVVLLILVVVSILGVAGIQISMMGERSTRNDRDKQVAWQSAEAALIDAELDILGKPDAATVTKRGEVFKRGSTDVTKFLPGCGGDQSAKNLGLCYTLPGVAPAWLTVDLASSTNPQSVAFGTFTGRAFPSGQAGLQPAAPPRYVIELVEDPEGARTTAPKDRKYIYRVTAMGFGPSASTQGVLQIVYRN
;
A
#
# COMPACT_ATOMS: atom_id res chain seq x y z
N MET A 1 -53.25 -26.86 31.17
CA MET A 1 -52.80 -26.88 29.75
C MET A 1 -52.44 -25.50 29.20
N SER A 2 -53.09 -24.41 29.63
CA SER A 2 -52.77 -23.04 29.16
C SER A 2 -51.33 -22.59 29.46
N LEU A 3 -50.78 -22.93 30.63
CA LEU A 3 -49.42 -22.57 31.02
C LEU A 3 -48.34 -23.18 30.10
N ILE A 4 -48.56 -24.40 29.62
CA ILE A 4 -47.66 -25.07 28.67
C ILE A 4 -47.69 -24.35 27.31
N VAL A 5 -48.87 -23.97 26.82
CA VAL A 5 -49.01 -23.25 25.55
C VAL A 5 -48.34 -21.88 25.61
N VAL A 6 -48.52 -21.13 26.70
CA VAL A 6 -47.89 -19.82 26.88
C VAL A 6 -46.37 -19.95 26.94
N LEU A 7 -45.83 -20.92 27.69
CA LEU A 7 -44.38 -21.17 27.74
C LEU A 7 -43.81 -21.50 26.36
N LEU A 8 -44.48 -22.37 25.59
CA LEU A 8 -44.03 -22.72 24.24
C LEU A 8 -44.00 -21.52 23.30
N ILE A 9 -45.04 -20.67 23.32
CA ILE A 9 -45.08 -19.45 22.50
C ILE A 9 -43.97 -18.48 22.91
N LEU A 10 -43.76 -18.26 24.21
CA LEU A 10 -42.69 -17.39 24.71
C LEU A 10 -41.31 -17.89 24.27
N VAL A 11 -41.06 -19.20 24.35
CA VAL A 11 -39.79 -19.80 23.89
C VAL A 11 -39.58 -19.55 22.39
N VAL A 12 -40.61 -19.78 21.57
CA VAL A 12 -40.52 -19.54 20.11
C VAL A 12 -40.24 -18.06 19.81
N VAL A 13 -40.96 -17.14 20.47
CA VAL A 13 -40.76 -15.69 20.28
C VAL A 13 -39.37 -15.25 20.76
N SER A 14 -38.87 -15.79 21.88
CA SER A 14 -37.52 -15.49 22.36
C SER A 14 -36.44 -15.96 21.38
N ILE A 15 -36.58 -17.15 20.80
CA ILE A 15 -35.61 -17.66 19.81
C ILE A 15 -35.59 -16.78 18.56
N LEU A 16 -36.76 -16.38 18.06
CA LEU A 16 -36.86 -15.45 16.93
C LEU A 16 -36.27 -14.08 17.24
N GLY A 17 -36.49 -13.57 18.45
CA GLY A 17 -35.90 -12.32 18.93
C GLY A 17 -34.37 -12.35 18.96
N VAL A 18 -33.79 -13.42 19.51
CA VAL A 18 -32.32 -13.59 19.56
C VAL A 18 -31.73 -13.72 18.15
N ALA A 19 -32.38 -14.46 17.25
CA ALA A 19 -31.94 -14.58 15.86
C ALA A 19 -31.91 -13.21 15.14
N GLY A 20 -32.94 -12.37 15.33
CA GLY A 20 -32.97 -11.02 14.76
C GLY A 20 -31.84 -10.12 15.26
N ILE A 21 -31.50 -10.21 16.55
CA ILE A 21 -30.39 -9.46 17.16
C ILE A 21 -29.05 -9.94 16.58
N GLN A 22 -28.84 -11.24 16.46
CA GLN A 22 -27.61 -11.80 15.89
C GLN A 22 -27.37 -11.37 14.44
N ILE A 23 -28.41 -11.42 13.60
CA ILE A 23 -28.31 -10.98 12.20
C ILE A 23 -27.92 -9.49 12.12
N SER A 24 -28.52 -8.65 12.96
CA SER A 24 -28.23 -7.21 12.99
C SER A 24 -26.78 -6.94 13.41
N MET A 25 -26.28 -7.62 14.44
CA MET A 25 -24.88 -7.49 14.90
C MET A 25 -23.88 -7.98 13.85
N MET A 26 -24.17 -9.06 13.14
CA MET A 26 -23.30 -9.55 12.05
C MET A 26 -23.25 -8.54 10.90
N GLY A 27 -24.38 -7.95 10.51
CA GLY A 27 -24.45 -6.89 9.51
C GLY A 27 -23.65 -5.64 9.90
N GLU A 28 -23.73 -5.21 11.15
CA GLU A 28 -22.95 -4.07 11.66
C GLU A 28 -21.44 -4.34 11.59
N ARG A 29 -20.99 -5.54 12.00
CA ARG A 29 -19.56 -5.89 11.92
C ARG A 29 -19.06 -5.99 10.49
N SER A 30 -19.87 -6.53 9.57
CA SER A 30 -19.52 -6.60 8.15
C SER A 30 -19.35 -5.20 7.55
N THR A 31 -20.33 -4.32 7.77
CA THR A 31 -20.27 -2.95 7.23
C THR A 31 -19.11 -2.13 7.80
N ARG A 32 -18.78 -2.31 9.08
CA ARG A 32 -17.58 -1.71 9.69
C ARG A 32 -16.30 -2.22 9.06
N ASN A 33 -16.18 -3.53 8.89
CA ASN A 33 -15.01 -4.15 8.27
C ASN A 33 -14.82 -3.70 6.81
N ASP A 34 -15.90 -3.63 6.02
CA ASP A 34 -15.85 -3.19 4.63
C ASP A 34 -15.44 -1.71 4.54
N ARG A 35 -15.99 -0.86 5.40
CA ARG A 35 -15.58 0.55 5.51
C ARG A 35 -14.10 0.68 5.84
N ASP A 36 -13.61 -0.06 6.84
CA ASP A 36 -12.22 0.01 7.28
C ASP A 36 -11.25 -0.44 6.17
N LYS A 37 -11.64 -1.45 5.37
CA LYS A 37 -10.91 -1.87 4.16
C LYS A 37 -10.91 -0.80 3.07
N GLN A 38 -12.03 -0.12 2.84
CA GLN A 38 -12.07 0.96 1.84
C GLN A 38 -11.12 2.10 2.20
N VAL A 39 -11.06 2.48 3.48
CA VAL A 39 -10.10 3.48 3.96
C VAL A 39 -8.65 2.99 3.75
N ALA A 40 -8.37 1.71 4.01
CA ALA A 40 -7.05 1.14 3.78
C ALA A 40 -6.64 1.18 2.30
N TRP A 41 -7.57 0.88 1.37
CA TRP A 41 -7.30 0.97 -0.06
C TRP A 41 -7.14 2.41 -0.55
N GLN A 42 -7.94 3.35 -0.06
CA GLN A 42 -7.77 4.78 -0.38
C GLN A 42 -6.42 5.30 0.11
N SER A 43 -5.98 4.86 1.30
CA SER A 43 -4.65 5.18 1.83
C SER A 43 -3.55 4.59 0.95
N ALA A 44 -3.68 3.33 0.51
CA ALA A 44 -2.71 2.70 -0.39
C ALA A 44 -2.65 3.39 -1.76
N GLU A 45 -3.81 3.79 -2.31
CA GLU A 45 -3.91 4.52 -3.57
C GLU A 45 -3.25 5.89 -3.48
N ALA A 46 -3.41 6.59 -2.36
CA ALA A 46 -2.70 7.85 -2.13
C ALA A 46 -1.18 7.67 -2.20
N ALA A 47 -0.63 6.59 -1.63
CA ALA A 47 0.81 6.29 -1.74
C ALA A 47 1.23 5.86 -3.15
N LEU A 48 0.38 5.19 -3.92
CA LEU A 48 0.67 4.91 -5.34
C LEU A 48 0.79 6.20 -6.14
N ILE A 49 -0.18 7.11 -5.97
CA ILE A 49 -0.15 8.42 -6.64
C ILE A 49 1.08 9.22 -6.20
N ASP A 50 1.46 9.14 -4.93
CA ASP A 50 2.67 9.77 -4.41
C ASP A 50 3.94 9.23 -5.09
N ALA A 51 4.03 7.91 -5.23
CA ALA A 51 5.13 7.24 -5.92
C ALA A 51 5.19 7.60 -7.41
N GLU A 52 4.06 7.77 -8.09
CA GLU A 52 4.03 8.23 -9.49
C GLU A 52 4.54 9.66 -9.63
N LEU A 53 4.09 10.58 -8.78
CA LEU A 53 4.55 11.98 -8.77
C LEU A 53 6.06 12.06 -8.53
N ASP A 54 6.55 11.18 -7.69
CA ASP A 54 7.95 11.05 -7.36
C ASP A 54 8.78 10.49 -8.53
N ILE A 55 8.30 9.44 -9.20
CA ILE A 55 8.89 8.94 -10.46
C ILE A 55 8.95 10.05 -11.51
N LEU A 56 7.88 10.85 -11.62
CA LEU A 56 7.81 12.01 -12.51
C LEU A 56 8.70 13.19 -12.07
N GLY A 57 9.23 13.17 -10.84
CA GLY A 57 10.05 14.25 -10.28
C GLY A 57 9.29 15.57 -10.09
N LYS A 58 7.97 15.50 -9.83
CA LYS A 58 7.08 16.66 -9.63
C LYS A 58 6.67 16.78 -8.15
N PRO A 59 7.57 17.18 -7.24
CA PRO A 59 7.17 17.45 -5.87
C PRO A 59 6.30 18.71 -5.81
N ASP A 60 5.40 18.73 -4.82
CA ASP A 60 4.56 19.89 -4.51
C ASP A 60 5.34 20.95 -3.73
N ALA A 61 6.36 20.51 -2.96
CA ALA A 61 7.25 21.38 -2.21
C ALA A 61 8.63 21.54 -2.88
N ALA A 62 9.11 22.78 -3.00
CA ALA A 62 10.38 23.11 -3.65
C ALA A 62 11.63 22.63 -2.88
N THR A 63 11.51 22.37 -1.58
CA THR A 63 12.61 22.02 -0.66
C THR A 63 12.89 20.52 -0.56
N VAL A 64 12.15 19.69 -1.29
CA VAL A 64 12.26 18.23 -1.18
C VAL A 64 13.29 17.67 -2.19
N THR A 65 13.99 16.62 -1.79
CA THR A 65 14.96 15.90 -2.65
C THR A 65 14.25 15.33 -3.88
N LYS A 66 14.50 15.89 -5.06
CA LYS A 66 13.93 15.37 -6.31
C LYS A 66 14.68 14.13 -6.76
N ARG A 67 13.96 13.05 -7.10
CA ARG A 67 14.56 11.84 -7.68
C ARG A 67 14.08 11.48 -9.09
N GLY A 68 13.34 12.35 -9.78
CA GLY A 68 12.92 12.15 -11.17
C GLY A 68 14.06 11.87 -12.17
N GLU A 69 15.27 12.35 -11.91
CA GLU A 69 16.46 12.06 -12.72
C GLU A 69 16.81 10.56 -12.76
N VAL A 70 16.52 9.83 -11.68
CA VAL A 70 16.77 8.37 -11.58
C VAL A 70 15.89 7.61 -12.57
N PHE A 71 14.70 8.13 -12.87
CA PHE A 71 13.67 7.46 -13.67
C PHE A 71 13.61 7.93 -15.13
N LYS A 72 14.63 8.67 -15.60
CA LYS A 72 14.64 9.27 -16.93
C LYS A 72 14.47 8.20 -18.03
N ARG A 73 13.50 8.43 -18.92
CA ARG A 73 13.17 7.53 -20.02
C ARG A 73 14.40 7.25 -20.89
N GLY A 74 14.71 5.96 -21.07
CA GLY A 74 15.86 5.50 -21.86
C GLY A 74 17.23 5.68 -21.19
N SER A 75 17.29 6.22 -19.97
CA SER A 75 18.54 6.39 -19.21
C SER A 75 18.29 6.28 -17.71
N THR A 76 17.56 5.25 -17.28
CA THR A 76 17.31 4.95 -15.86
C THR A 76 18.62 4.71 -15.14
N ASP A 77 18.85 5.39 -14.02
CA ASP A 77 20.04 5.15 -13.20
C ASP A 77 19.86 3.90 -12.34
N VAL A 78 20.18 2.75 -12.95
CA VAL A 78 20.09 1.43 -12.31
C VAL A 78 20.97 1.31 -11.06
N THR A 79 21.99 2.15 -10.89
CA THR A 79 22.89 2.10 -9.73
C THR A 79 22.21 2.52 -8.43
N LYS A 80 21.09 3.24 -8.53
CA LYS A 80 20.27 3.62 -7.37
C LYS A 80 19.34 2.50 -6.91
N PHE A 81 19.11 1.48 -7.73
CA PHE A 81 18.30 0.32 -7.37
C PHE A 81 19.21 -0.74 -6.75
N LEU A 82 19.10 -0.93 -5.44
CA LEU A 82 19.96 -1.84 -4.69
C LEU A 82 19.24 -3.17 -4.42
N PRO A 83 19.98 -4.29 -4.35
CA PRO A 83 19.45 -5.53 -3.80
C PRO A 83 18.98 -5.29 -2.35
N GLY A 84 17.74 -5.66 -2.04
CA GLY A 84 17.16 -5.42 -0.72
C GLY A 84 16.71 -3.97 -0.47
N CYS A 85 16.56 -3.15 -1.50
CA CYS A 85 16.07 -1.77 -1.44
C CYS A 85 17.00 -0.78 -0.72
N GLY A 86 17.11 0.44 -1.23
CA GLY A 86 17.91 1.47 -0.57
C GLY A 86 17.31 1.90 0.78
N GLY A 87 18.17 2.01 1.80
CA GLY A 87 17.78 2.31 3.19
C GLY A 87 18.09 3.73 3.67
N ASP A 88 18.78 4.54 2.87
CA ASP A 88 19.24 5.85 3.29
C ASP A 88 18.16 6.92 2.98
N GLN A 89 17.56 7.47 4.04
CA GLN A 89 16.47 8.44 3.98
C GLN A 89 16.84 9.76 3.28
N SER A 90 18.13 10.10 3.24
CA SER A 90 18.60 11.32 2.57
C SER A 90 19.01 11.07 1.12
N ALA A 91 19.15 9.81 0.72
CA ALA A 91 19.61 9.44 -0.59
C ALA A 91 18.46 9.11 -1.55
N LYS A 92 18.69 9.42 -2.83
CA LYS A 92 17.72 9.17 -3.91
C LYS A 92 17.39 7.68 -4.13
N ASN A 93 18.05 6.76 -3.41
CA ASN A 93 17.86 5.31 -3.49
C ASN A 93 16.82 4.76 -2.49
N LEU A 94 16.29 5.57 -1.55
CA LEU A 94 15.33 5.10 -0.55
C LEU A 94 14.15 4.36 -1.20
N GLY A 95 13.92 3.12 -0.79
CA GLY A 95 12.84 2.27 -1.30
C GLY A 95 12.92 1.92 -2.78
N LEU A 96 14.08 2.13 -3.42
CA LEU A 96 14.37 1.65 -4.77
C LEU A 96 15.02 0.27 -4.70
N CYS A 97 14.34 -0.71 -5.28
CA CYS A 97 14.68 -2.11 -5.15
C CYS A 97 15.07 -2.71 -6.51
N TYR A 98 16.17 -3.46 -6.54
CA TYR A 98 16.47 -4.36 -7.64
C TYR A 98 16.24 -5.80 -7.19
N THR A 99 15.38 -6.54 -7.92
CA THR A 99 15.14 -7.95 -7.61
C THR A 99 16.09 -8.82 -8.41
N LEU A 100 16.88 -9.64 -7.72
CA LEU A 100 17.76 -10.62 -8.36
C LEU A 100 16.93 -11.80 -8.91
N PRO A 101 17.32 -12.40 -10.05
CA PRO A 101 16.65 -13.58 -10.58
C PRO A 101 16.65 -14.72 -9.56
N GLY A 102 15.48 -15.34 -9.32
CA GLY A 102 15.34 -16.45 -8.38
C GLY A 102 15.18 -16.05 -6.91
N VAL A 103 15.16 -14.75 -6.60
CA VAL A 103 14.84 -14.22 -5.26
C VAL A 103 13.38 -13.77 -5.22
N ALA A 104 12.74 -13.87 -4.05
CA ALA A 104 11.41 -13.31 -3.84
C ALA A 104 11.40 -11.81 -4.18
N PRO A 105 10.31 -11.28 -4.77
CA PRO A 105 10.21 -9.86 -5.09
C PRO A 105 10.26 -9.01 -3.82
N ALA A 106 10.73 -7.77 -3.97
CA ALA A 106 11.06 -6.92 -2.84
C ALA A 106 9.84 -6.63 -1.94
N TRP A 107 8.63 -6.56 -2.51
CA TRP A 107 7.41 -6.32 -1.73
C TRP A 107 7.08 -7.46 -0.74
N LEU A 108 7.53 -8.69 -1.00
CA LEU A 108 7.37 -9.82 -0.07
C LEU A 108 8.43 -9.81 1.03
N THR A 109 9.59 -9.20 0.78
CA THR A 109 10.73 -9.20 1.70
C THR A 109 10.82 -7.93 2.55
N VAL A 110 10.29 -6.81 2.06
CA VAL A 110 10.30 -5.52 2.75
C VAL A 110 9.07 -5.41 3.63
N ASP A 111 9.29 -5.12 4.91
CA ASP A 111 8.23 -4.76 5.83
C ASP A 111 7.71 -3.34 5.53
N LEU A 112 6.60 -3.26 4.80
CA LEU A 112 5.89 -2.01 4.51
C LEU A 112 5.03 -1.52 5.69
N ALA A 113 4.78 -2.38 6.68
CA ALA A 113 3.95 -2.04 7.83
C ALA A 113 4.74 -1.27 8.90
N SER A 114 6.04 -1.53 9.01
CA SER A 114 6.90 -0.84 9.97
C SER A 114 7.21 0.61 9.57
N SER A 115 6.91 1.54 10.48
CA SER A 115 7.21 2.96 10.30
C SER A 115 8.70 3.28 10.37
N THR A 116 9.51 2.39 10.95
CA THR A 116 10.96 2.54 11.11
C THR A 116 11.75 1.83 10.03
N ASN A 117 11.10 1.08 9.13
CA ASN A 117 11.82 0.34 8.10
C ASN A 117 12.53 1.32 7.14
N PRO A 118 13.87 1.28 7.05
CA PRO A 118 14.61 2.13 6.14
C PRO A 118 14.36 1.76 4.67
N GLN A 119 13.91 0.54 4.36
CA GLN A 119 13.79 0.02 2.99
C GLN A 119 12.49 0.42 2.28
N SER A 120 11.60 1.18 2.93
CA SER A 120 10.34 1.65 2.35
C SER A 120 10.20 3.16 2.48
N VAL A 121 9.57 3.77 1.48
CA VAL A 121 9.34 5.21 1.43
C VAL A 121 8.03 5.54 2.12
N ALA A 122 8.06 6.43 3.11
CA ALA A 122 6.85 6.99 3.67
C ALA A 122 6.23 8.00 2.70
N PHE A 123 4.90 8.07 2.65
CA PHE A 123 4.19 9.09 1.88
C PHE A 123 4.76 10.49 2.14
N GLY A 124 4.98 11.26 1.08
CA GLY A 124 5.44 12.63 1.20
C GLY A 124 6.95 12.81 1.31
N THR A 125 7.74 11.73 1.47
CA THR A 125 9.21 11.84 1.62
C THR A 125 9.86 12.55 0.43
N PHE A 126 9.39 12.28 -0.79
CA PHE A 126 9.94 12.85 -2.02
C PHE A 126 9.02 13.86 -2.71
N THR A 127 7.75 13.94 -2.33
CA THR A 127 6.78 14.90 -2.88
C THR A 127 6.52 16.11 -1.97
N GLY A 128 6.80 15.98 -0.67
CA GLY A 128 6.52 16.98 0.37
C GLY A 128 5.06 17.05 0.82
N ARG A 129 4.21 16.14 0.34
CA ARG A 129 2.78 16.12 0.68
C ARG A 129 2.58 15.58 2.09
N ALA A 130 1.63 16.16 2.82
CA ALA A 130 1.19 15.64 4.11
C ALA A 130 0.02 14.68 3.92
N PHE A 131 -0.02 13.61 4.72
CA PHE A 131 -1.13 12.66 4.74
C PHE A 131 -1.84 12.71 6.09
N PRO A 132 -3.17 12.93 6.13
CA PRO A 132 -3.91 12.90 7.39
C PRO A 132 -4.01 11.46 7.90
N SER A 133 -3.28 11.16 8.95
CA SER A 133 -3.33 9.88 9.67
C SER A 133 -3.35 10.12 11.18
N GLY A 134 -3.98 9.23 11.93
CA GLY A 134 -4.03 9.29 13.39
C GLY A 134 -5.34 8.75 13.96
N GLN A 135 -5.62 9.13 15.21
CA GLN A 135 -6.79 8.66 15.98
C GLN A 135 -8.00 9.61 15.86
N ALA A 136 -7.91 10.65 15.02
CA ALA A 136 -8.98 11.64 14.88
C ALA A 136 -9.98 11.21 13.80
N GLY A 137 -11.17 10.77 14.22
CA GLY A 137 -12.25 10.39 13.30
C GLY A 137 -11.92 9.15 12.47
N LEU A 138 -12.42 9.10 11.23
CA LEU A 138 -12.21 7.98 10.31
C LEU A 138 -10.93 8.20 9.48
N GLN A 139 -9.78 8.22 10.14
CA GLN A 139 -8.48 8.37 9.49
C GLN A 139 -7.69 7.05 9.53
N PRO A 140 -6.79 6.82 8.56
CA PRO A 140 -5.81 5.75 8.62
C PRO A 140 -4.99 5.80 9.92
N ALA A 141 -4.72 4.64 10.50
CA ALA A 141 -3.96 4.52 11.74
C ALA A 141 -2.50 5.00 11.61
N ALA A 142 -1.95 4.92 10.39
CA ALA A 142 -0.58 5.31 10.07
C ALA A 142 -0.50 5.82 8.61
N PRO A 143 0.51 6.62 8.27
CA PRO A 143 0.73 7.05 6.90
C PRO A 143 1.10 5.85 6.01
N PRO A 144 0.63 5.82 4.76
CA PRO A 144 0.94 4.74 3.83
C PRO A 144 2.40 4.81 3.38
N ARG A 145 2.92 3.66 2.92
CA ARG A 145 4.31 3.50 2.47
C ARG A 145 4.37 2.77 1.15
N TYR A 146 5.45 2.95 0.40
CA TYR A 146 5.64 2.28 -0.88
C TYR A 146 7.10 1.93 -1.17
N VAL A 147 7.28 1.02 -2.12
CA VAL A 147 8.57 0.63 -2.71
C VAL A 147 8.45 0.63 -4.23
N ILE A 148 9.56 0.91 -4.91
CA ILE A 148 9.64 0.91 -6.37
C ILE A 148 10.68 -0.12 -6.79
N GLU A 149 10.23 -1.13 -7.51
CA GLU A 149 11.06 -2.19 -8.05
C GLU A 149 11.38 -1.95 -9.52
N LEU A 150 12.65 -2.12 -9.87
CA LEU A 150 13.09 -2.13 -11.26
C LEU A 150 12.89 -3.52 -11.87
N VAL A 151 12.14 -3.58 -12.96
CA VAL A 151 11.89 -4.80 -13.72
C VAL A 151 12.36 -4.58 -15.16
N GLU A 152 13.11 -5.54 -15.71
CA GLU A 152 13.51 -5.50 -17.13
C GLU A 152 12.27 -5.66 -18.01
N ASP A 153 12.15 -4.85 -19.07
CA ASP A 153 11.03 -4.91 -20.00
C ASP A 153 11.08 -6.23 -20.80
N PRO A 154 10.04 -7.09 -20.72
CA PRO A 154 9.99 -8.35 -21.46
C PRO A 154 9.90 -8.18 -22.98
N GLU A 155 9.58 -6.98 -23.49
CA GLU A 155 9.58 -6.69 -24.94
C GLU A 155 11.00 -6.63 -25.53
N GLY A 156 12.03 -6.47 -24.70
CA GLY A 156 13.43 -6.49 -25.14
C GLY A 156 13.95 -7.90 -25.42
N ALA A 157 14.61 -8.10 -26.57
CA ALA A 157 15.34 -9.34 -26.83
C ALA A 157 16.42 -9.54 -25.75
N ARG A 158 16.65 -10.79 -25.28
CA ARG A 158 17.70 -11.09 -24.26
C ARG A 158 19.11 -10.69 -24.70
N THR A 159 19.32 -10.47 -26.00
CA THR A 159 20.56 -10.02 -26.65
C THR A 159 20.69 -8.50 -26.73
N THR A 160 19.69 -7.74 -26.30
CA THR A 160 19.73 -6.28 -26.29
C THR A 160 20.86 -5.81 -25.37
N ALA A 161 21.73 -4.96 -25.92
CA ALA A 161 22.84 -4.41 -25.17
C ALA A 161 22.31 -3.72 -23.90
N PRO A 162 23.02 -3.79 -22.75
CA PRO A 162 22.55 -3.21 -21.48
C PRO A 162 22.12 -1.74 -21.58
N LYS A 163 22.75 -0.99 -22.50
CA LYS A 163 22.45 0.42 -22.79
C LYS A 163 21.10 0.67 -23.47
N ASP A 164 20.55 -0.33 -24.15
CA ASP A 164 19.30 -0.24 -24.93
C ASP A 164 18.13 -0.96 -24.22
N ARG A 165 18.38 -1.51 -23.02
CA ARG A 165 17.33 -2.16 -22.22
C ARG A 165 16.36 -1.11 -21.67
N LYS A 166 15.08 -1.35 -21.92
CA LYS A 166 14.00 -0.59 -21.28
C LYS A 166 13.68 -1.22 -19.94
N TYR A 167 13.33 -0.38 -18.99
CA TYR A 167 12.90 -0.81 -17.67
C TYR A 167 11.47 -0.37 -17.42
N ILE A 168 10.77 -1.22 -16.68
CA ILE A 168 9.44 -1.00 -16.16
C ILE A 168 9.56 -0.88 -14.65
N TYR A 169 8.78 -0.01 -14.04
CA TYR A 169 8.77 0.18 -12.61
C TYR A 169 7.55 -0.50 -12.02
N ARG A 170 7.74 -1.46 -11.13
CA ARG A 170 6.65 -2.04 -10.35
C ARG A 170 6.59 -1.30 -9.02
N VAL A 171 5.51 -0.58 -8.79
CA VAL A 171 5.30 0.15 -7.55
C VAL A 171 4.36 -0.66 -6.69
N THR A 172 4.77 -0.94 -5.45
CA THR A 172 3.91 -1.58 -4.46
C THR A 172 3.73 -0.62 -3.30
N ALA A 173 2.48 -0.32 -2.95
CA ALA A 173 2.13 0.54 -1.84
C ALA A 173 1.25 -0.21 -0.84
N MET A 174 1.45 0.10 0.44
CA MET A 174 0.63 -0.37 1.54
C MET A 174 0.02 0.83 2.26
N GLY A 175 -1.28 0.77 2.47
CA GLY A 175 -2.04 1.70 3.28
C GLY A 175 -2.71 1.02 4.46
N PHE A 176 -3.15 1.84 5.41
CA PHE A 176 -3.77 1.37 6.66
C PHE A 176 -5.22 1.85 6.75
N GLY A 177 -6.07 1.00 7.31
CA GLY A 177 -7.41 1.39 7.72
C GLY A 177 -7.38 2.14 9.07
N PRO A 178 -8.55 2.43 9.66
CA PRO A 178 -8.63 3.04 10.99
C PRO A 178 -7.97 2.20 12.09
N SER A 179 -7.89 0.89 11.90
CA SER A 179 -7.07 -0.01 12.71
C SER A 179 -5.76 -0.33 11.98
N ALA A 180 -4.64 -0.34 12.69
CA ALA A 180 -3.34 -0.75 12.16
C ALA A 180 -3.29 -2.21 11.66
N SER A 181 -4.24 -3.05 12.11
CA SER A 181 -4.41 -4.42 11.64
C SER A 181 -5.11 -4.52 10.28
N THR A 182 -5.83 -3.48 9.87
CA THR A 182 -6.48 -3.42 8.56
C THR A 182 -5.51 -2.80 7.58
N GLN A 183 -5.05 -3.61 6.63
CA GLN A 183 -4.04 -3.20 5.67
C GLN A 183 -4.55 -3.44 4.25
N GLY A 184 -4.27 -2.49 3.36
CA GLY A 184 -4.54 -2.59 1.94
C GLY A 184 -3.21 -2.52 1.19
N VAL A 185 -2.94 -3.49 0.32
CA VAL A 185 -1.76 -3.48 -0.55
C VAL A 185 -2.23 -3.35 -1.98
N LEU A 186 -1.69 -2.37 -2.70
CA LEU A 186 -1.94 -2.14 -4.11
C LEU A 186 -0.63 -2.15 -4.88
N GLN A 187 -0.69 -2.63 -6.12
CA GLN A 187 0.48 -2.72 -6.97
C GLN A 187 0.13 -2.23 -8.37
N ILE A 188 1.00 -1.41 -8.94
CA ILE A 188 0.89 -0.93 -10.31
C ILE A 188 2.19 -1.18 -11.07
N VAL A 189 2.08 -1.15 -12.39
CA VAL A 189 3.20 -1.23 -13.31
C VAL A 189 3.26 0.08 -14.07
N TYR A 190 4.30 0.87 -13.82
CA TYR A 190 4.51 2.18 -14.41
C TYR A 190 5.55 2.09 -15.53
N ARG A 191 5.21 2.64 -16.71
CA ARG A 191 6.09 2.75 -17.87
C ARG A 191 6.24 4.23 -18.23
N ASN A 192 7.48 4.70 -18.35
CA ASN A 192 7.80 6.09 -18.74
C ASN A 192 8.05 6.22 -20.25
#